data_AF-A0A943R6X4-F1
#
_entry.id   AF-A0A943R6X4-F1
#
_cell.length_a   1.000
_cell.length_b   1.000
_cell.length_c   1.000
_cell.angle_alpha   90.00
_cell.angle_beta   90.00
_cell.angle_gamma   90.00
#
_symmetry.space_group_name_H-M   'P 1'
#
loop_
_entity.id
_entity.type
_entity.pdbx_description
1 polymer ?
#
loop_
_entity_poly.entity_id
_entity_poly.type
_entity_poly.pdbx_seq_one_letter_code
_entity_poly.pdbx_strand_id
1 'polypeptide(L)'
;MRKKCTPWIALLLSFALLFSSLPTAFAAAEPYVESDTTINFTKAQGDYYWFKFTVHGSHEDPQIAAGNGSVLKTGNCKKLKNANGEDEYRFQVWAVGKPGEASAIYTTLPGQEPVKHCVITVGEPLPAAAVAPEPQTSTETSASKQGHTIYVTRTGKKYHYNNHCNGGTYYESTLEQALARGLEPCKKCVG
;
A
#
# COMPACT_ATOMS: atom_id res chain seq x y z
N MET A 1 -79.00 23.89 27.51
CA MET A 1 -78.82 25.36 27.62
C MET A 1 -77.85 25.82 26.55
N ARG A 2 -78.25 26.87 25.79
CA ARG A 2 -77.48 27.96 25.14
C ARG A 2 -76.00 27.70 24.75
N LYS A 3 -75.44 28.10 23.61
CA LYS A 3 -75.83 28.75 22.32
C LYS A 3 -74.49 29.29 21.77
N LYS A 4 -74.34 29.38 20.43
CA LYS A 4 -73.44 30.28 19.65
C LYS A 4 -71.96 29.88 19.52
N CYS A 5 -71.19 30.29 18.52
CA CYS A 5 -71.31 30.74 17.11
C CYS A 5 -69.86 31.15 16.72
N THR A 6 -69.46 30.91 15.48
CA THR A 6 -68.33 31.51 14.73
C THR A 6 -68.34 33.08 14.78
N PRO A 7 -67.33 33.89 14.31
CA PRO A 7 -66.36 33.67 13.21
C PRO A 7 -64.96 34.39 13.29
N TRP A 8 -64.16 34.22 12.21
CA TRP A 8 -63.10 35.06 11.62
C TRP A 8 -62.56 36.33 12.33
N ILE A 9 -61.22 36.41 12.46
CA ILE A 9 -60.46 37.67 12.39
C ILE A 9 -59.33 37.49 11.37
N ALA A 10 -59.44 38.22 10.26
CA ALA A 10 -58.35 38.46 9.32
C ALA A 10 -57.40 39.50 9.94
N LEU A 11 -56.10 39.21 9.96
CA LEU A 11 -55.06 40.20 10.25
C LEU A 11 -54.07 40.17 9.08
N LEU A 12 -54.25 41.12 8.17
CA LEU A 12 -53.26 41.50 7.16
C LEU A 12 -52.05 42.10 7.88
N LEU A 13 -50.98 41.32 8.02
CA LEU A 13 -49.65 41.85 8.32
C LEU A 13 -48.83 41.78 7.05
N SER A 14 -48.71 42.94 6.41
CA SER A 14 -47.68 43.25 5.43
C SER A 14 -46.32 43.02 6.07
N PHE A 15 -45.74 41.84 5.89
CA PHE A 15 -44.36 41.58 6.26
C PHE A 15 -43.47 41.91 5.06
N ALA A 16 -42.69 42.97 5.21
CA ALA A 16 -41.72 43.43 4.23
C ALA A 16 -40.84 42.24 3.77
N LEU A 17 -40.71 42.07 2.46
CA LEU A 17 -39.72 41.19 1.85
C LEU A 17 -38.32 41.76 2.11
N LEU A 18 -37.80 41.51 3.31
CA LEU A 18 -36.37 41.54 3.57
C LEU A 18 -35.75 40.40 2.76
N PHE A 19 -35.14 40.76 1.62
CA PHE A 19 -34.22 39.91 0.88
C PHE A 19 -33.10 39.48 1.81
N SER A 20 -33.35 38.40 2.56
CA SER A 20 -32.32 37.70 3.30
C SER A 20 -31.49 36.99 2.24
N SER A 21 -30.36 37.58 1.88
CA SER A 21 -29.29 36.85 1.18
C SER A 21 -28.82 35.74 2.13
N LEU A 22 -29.45 34.56 2.04
CA LEU A 22 -28.91 33.37 2.66
C LEU A 22 -27.52 33.17 2.06
N PRO A 23 -26.44 33.11 2.88
CA PRO A 23 -25.17 32.68 2.36
C PRO A 23 -25.34 31.25 1.85
N THR A 24 -25.11 31.04 0.56
CA THR A 24 -24.96 29.70 -0.01
C THR A 24 -23.72 29.09 0.64
N ALA A 25 -23.90 28.33 1.71
CA ALA A 25 -22.83 27.50 2.26
C ALA A 25 -22.52 26.43 1.22
N PHE A 26 -21.38 26.54 0.56
CA PHE A 26 -20.84 25.45 -0.24
C PHE A 26 -20.48 24.34 0.76
N ALA A 27 -21.21 23.22 0.71
CA ALA A 27 -20.83 22.04 1.47
C ALA A 27 -19.41 21.63 1.02
N ALA A 28 -18.46 21.67 1.94
CA ALA A 28 -17.14 21.10 1.68
C ALA A 28 -17.30 19.61 1.40
N ALA A 29 -16.63 19.10 0.36
CA ALA A 29 -16.65 17.68 0.07
C ALA A 29 -16.07 16.90 1.26
N GLU A 30 -16.76 15.84 1.70
CA GLU A 30 -16.30 15.01 2.82
C GLU A 30 -15.00 14.29 2.43
N PRO A 31 -14.06 14.11 3.39
CA PRO A 31 -12.81 13.41 3.10
C PRO A 31 -13.08 11.94 2.79
N TYR A 32 -12.28 11.36 1.89
CA TYR A 32 -12.43 9.95 1.52
C TYR A 32 -11.07 9.34 1.14
N VAL A 33 -11.02 8.02 1.11
CA VAL A 33 -9.85 7.27 0.65
C VAL A 33 -10.13 6.69 -0.73
N GLU A 34 -9.30 7.01 -1.70
CA GLU A 34 -9.32 6.43 -3.04
C GLU A 34 -8.33 5.26 -3.12
N SER A 35 -8.75 4.12 -3.67
CA SER A 35 -7.88 2.97 -3.95
C SER A 35 -7.58 2.90 -5.45
N ASP A 36 -6.33 2.59 -5.82
CA ASP A 36 -5.98 2.25 -7.20
C ASP A 36 -6.59 0.94 -7.70
N THR A 37 -7.11 0.11 -6.77
CA THR A 37 -7.71 -1.18 -7.06
C THR A 37 -9.08 -1.29 -6.39
N THR A 38 -10.13 -1.33 -7.21
CA THR A 38 -11.53 -1.45 -6.78
C THR A 38 -12.20 -2.71 -7.32
N ILE A 39 -11.54 -3.44 -8.22
CA ILE A 39 -12.05 -4.66 -8.84
C ILE A 39 -11.56 -5.86 -8.04
N ASN A 40 -12.45 -6.81 -7.77
CA ASN A 40 -12.08 -8.07 -7.12
C ASN A 40 -11.18 -8.89 -8.04
N PHE A 41 -10.17 -9.56 -7.48
CA PHE A 41 -9.22 -10.33 -8.27
C PHE A 41 -8.74 -11.57 -7.53
N THR A 42 -8.12 -12.47 -8.29
CA THR A 42 -7.48 -13.67 -7.75
C THR A 42 -5.98 -13.48 -7.74
N LYS A 43 -5.34 -13.83 -6.62
CA LYS A 43 -3.88 -13.81 -6.47
C LYS A 43 -3.39 -15.18 -6.04
N ALA A 44 -2.37 -15.71 -6.71
CA ALA A 44 -1.86 -17.04 -6.41
C ALA A 44 -1.40 -17.15 -4.95
N GLN A 45 -1.61 -18.32 -4.34
CA GLN A 45 -1.16 -18.57 -2.98
C GLN A 45 0.36 -18.34 -2.86
N GLY A 46 0.76 -17.59 -1.83
CA GLY A 46 2.14 -17.17 -1.55
C GLY A 46 2.56 -15.87 -2.25
N ASP A 47 1.81 -15.41 -3.24
CA ASP A 47 2.10 -14.19 -3.98
C ASP A 47 1.59 -12.94 -3.24
N TYR A 48 2.12 -11.76 -3.61
CA TYR A 48 1.84 -10.49 -2.94
C TYR A 48 1.29 -9.43 -3.90
N TYR A 49 0.61 -8.44 -3.33
CA TYR A 49 0.07 -7.29 -4.04
C TYR A 49 0.34 -5.99 -3.28
N TRP A 50 0.55 -4.90 -4.02
CA TRP A 50 0.72 -3.56 -3.50
C TRP A 50 -0.49 -2.70 -3.84
N PHE A 51 -1.19 -2.23 -2.82
CA PHE A 51 -2.21 -1.20 -2.95
C PHE A 51 -1.60 0.19 -2.89
N LYS A 52 -2.23 1.12 -3.61
CA LYS A 52 -2.02 2.55 -3.45
C LYS A 52 -3.33 3.18 -2.99
N PHE A 53 -3.31 3.78 -1.80
CA PHE A 53 -4.45 4.56 -1.30
C PHE A 53 -4.10 6.04 -1.28
N THR A 54 -5.00 6.91 -1.74
CA THR A 54 -4.86 8.36 -1.65
C THR A 54 -5.93 8.91 -0.72
N VAL A 55 -5.56 9.73 0.26
CA VAL A 55 -6.52 10.40 1.13
C VAL A 55 -6.82 11.79 0.57
N HIS A 56 -8.10 12.04 0.28
CA HIS A 56 -8.59 13.31 -0.22
C HIS A 56 -9.32 14.09 0.87
N GLY A 57 -9.18 15.42 0.86
CA GLY A 57 -9.88 16.32 1.79
C GLY A 57 -9.42 16.26 3.25
N SER A 58 -8.42 15.43 3.58
CA SER A 58 -7.86 15.27 4.93
C SER A 58 -6.41 14.80 4.89
N HIS A 59 -5.70 14.93 6.01
CA HIS A 59 -4.37 14.37 6.27
C HIS A 59 -4.35 13.35 7.42
N GLU A 60 -5.53 12.97 7.90
CA GLU A 60 -5.70 11.92 8.90
C GLU A 60 -5.25 10.55 8.35
N ASP A 61 -4.67 9.73 9.22
CA ASP A 61 -4.18 8.40 8.84
C ASP A 61 -5.35 7.39 8.81
N PRO A 62 -5.64 6.74 7.67
CA PRO A 62 -6.66 5.70 7.62
C PRO A 62 -6.17 4.41 8.28
N GLN A 63 -7.06 3.70 8.96
CA GLN A 63 -6.84 2.31 9.34
C GLN A 63 -7.02 1.43 8.10
N ILE A 64 -5.99 0.70 7.69
CA ILE A 64 -6.04 -0.20 6.53
C ILE A 64 -6.09 -1.65 7.02
N ALA A 65 -7.10 -2.40 6.61
CA ALA A 65 -7.32 -3.78 7.05
C ALA A 65 -7.51 -4.74 5.87
N ALA A 66 -7.05 -5.98 6.03
CA ALA A 66 -7.14 -7.07 5.03
C ALA A 66 -7.77 -8.34 5.63
N GLY A 67 -8.77 -8.17 6.48
CA GLY A 67 -9.37 -9.26 7.24
C GLY A 67 -8.59 -9.63 8.51
N ASN A 68 -8.60 -10.92 8.87
CA ASN A 68 -8.09 -11.42 10.15
C ASN A 68 -6.65 -11.96 10.12
N GLY A 69 -5.93 -11.79 9.00
CA GLY A 69 -4.55 -12.26 8.85
C GLY A 69 -4.39 -13.71 8.35
N SER A 70 -5.45 -14.53 8.36
CA SER A 70 -5.36 -15.95 7.98
C SER A 70 -5.46 -16.19 6.47
N VAL A 71 -6.18 -15.32 5.75
CA VAL A 71 -6.33 -15.40 4.28
C VAL A 71 -5.39 -14.44 3.58
N LEU A 72 -5.36 -13.19 4.06
CA LEU A 72 -4.41 -12.17 3.63
C LEU A 72 -3.55 -11.78 4.80
N LYS A 73 -2.22 -11.90 4.64
CA LYS A 73 -1.26 -11.37 5.61
C LYS A 73 -0.90 -9.96 5.20
N THR A 74 -1.04 -9.00 6.12
CA THR A 74 -0.57 -7.63 5.90
C THR A 74 0.94 -7.56 6.11
N GLY A 75 1.60 -6.60 5.46
CA GLY A 75 2.96 -6.23 5.85
C GLY A 75 3.20 -4.76 5.63
N ASN A 76 4.18 -4.41 4.80
CA ASN A 76 4.67 -3.05 4.79
C ASN A 76 3.60 -2.05 4.36
N CYS A 77 3.45 -0.99 5.15
CA CYS A 77 2.68 0.19 4.81
C CYS A 77 3.62 1.39 4.84
N LYS A 78 3.69 2.16 3.75
CA LYS A 78 4.48 3.38 3.67
C LYS A 78 3.60 4.56 3.30
N LYS A 79 3.61 5.60 4.14
CA LYS A 79 3.02 6.91 3.84
C LYS A 79 4.01 7.74 3.01
N LEU A 80 3.47 8.41 2.00
CA LEU A 80 4.15 9.27 1.03
C LEU A 80 3.27 10.50 0.79
N LYS A 81 3.80 11.49 0.08
CA LYS A 81 3.02 12.57 -0.51
C LYS A 81 3.04 12.48 -2.02
N ASN A 82 1.88 12.65 -2.66
CA ASN A 82 1.80 12.73 -4.11
C ASN A 82 2.19 14.13 -4.62
N ALA A 83 2.17 14.34 -5.94
CA ALA A 83 2.52 15.63 -6.55
C ALA A 83 1.59 16.79 -6.14
N ASN A 84 0.36 16.47 -5.71
CA ASN A 84 -0.64 17.43 -5.26
C ASN A 84 -0.55 17.72 -3.74
N GLY A 85 0.37 17.06 -3.03
CA GLY A 85 0.55 17.20 -1.58
C GLY A 85 -0.37 16.31 -0.74
N GLU A 86 -1.23 15.51 -1.37
CA GLU A 86 -2.13 14.56 -0.71
C GLU A 86 -1.35 13.36 -0.17
N ASP A 87 -1.88 12.74 0.88
CA ASP A 87 -1.23 11.59 1.51
C ASP A 87 -1.51 10.30 0.72
N GLU A 88 -0.44 9.66 0.25
CA GLU A 88 -0.49 8.39 -0.49
C GLU A 88 0.09 7.26 0.39
N TYR A 89 -0.58 6.11 0.44
CA TYR A 89 -0.17 4.93 1.19
C TYR A 89 0.13 3.78 0.23
N ARG A 90 1.33 3.21 0.32
CA ARG A 90 1.72 1.97 -0.35
C ARG A 90 1.62 0.82 0.64
N PHE A 91 0.63 -0.05 0.46
CA PHE A 91 0.28 -1.11 1.40
C PHE A 91 0.41 -2.50 0.77
N GLN A 92 1.20 -3.37 1.41
CA GLN A 92 1.45 -4.72 0.92
C GLN A 92 0.58 -5.77 1.61
N VAL A 93 0.07 -6.70 0.82
CA VAL A 93 -0.60 -7.91 1.30
C VAL A 93 -0.09 -9.15 0.59
N TRP A 94 -0.06 -10.29 1.30
CA TRP A 94 0.23 -11.61 0.74
C TRP A 94 -1.02 -12.49 0.80
N ALA A 95 -1.27 -13.24 -0.26
CA ALA A 95 -2.32 -14.25 -0.30
C ALA A 95 -1.82 -15.55 0.36
N VAL A 96 -2.11 -15.76 1.64
CA VAL A 96 -1.55 -16.88 2.44
C VAL A 96 -2.57 -17.97 2.77
N GLY A 97 -3.86 -17.69 2.59
CA GLY A 97 -4.95 -18.64 2.82
C GLY A 97 -4.91 -19.84 1.86
N LYS A 98 -5.92 -20.71 1.97
CA LYS A 98 -6.07 -21.84 1.04
C LYS A 98 -6.64 -21.36 -0.30
N PRO A 99 -6.31 -22.00 -1.44
CA PRO A 99 -6.97 -21.73 -2.71
C PRO A 99 -8.50 -21.77 -2.58
N GLY A 100 -9.17 -20.73 -3.08
CA GLY A 100 -10.61 -20.52 -2.96
C GLY A 100 -11.05 -19.68 -1.76
N GLU A 101 -10.21 -19.50 -0.73
CA GLU A 101 -10.50 -18.56 0.35
C GLU A 101 -10.38 -17.11 -0.14
N ALA A 102 -11.16 -16.21 0.44
CA ALA A 102 -11.14 -14.81 0.04
C ALA A 102 -11.23 -13.88 1.25
N SER A 103 -10.62 -12.71 1.14
CA SER A 103 -10.75 -11.64 2.12
C SER A 103 -10.78 -10.28 1.46
N ALA A 104 -11.39 -9.31 2.13
CA ALA A 104 -11.62 -7.97 1.60
C ALA A 104 -10.65 -6.96 2.20
N ILE A 105 -10.32 -5.95 1.39
CA ILE A 105 -9.50 -4.80 1.77
C ILE A 105 -10.41 -3.66 2.15
N TYR A 106 -10.14 -3.08 3.32
CA TYR A 106 -10.90 -1.97 3.88
C TYR A 106 -9.99 -0.83 4.29
N THR A 107 -10.53 0.38 4.22
CA THR A 107 -9.95 1.55 4.88
C THR A 107 -10.98 2.24 5.75
N THR A 108 -10.57 2.72 6.92
CA THR A 108 -11.43 3.49 7.81
C THR A 108 -10.72 4.78 8.19
N LEU A 109 -11.26 5.93 7.75
CA LEU A 109 -10.82 7.23 8.25
C LEU A 109 -11.39 7.49 9.64
N PRO A 110 -10.70 8.25 10.50
CA PRO A 110 -11.24 8.62 11.81
C PRO A 110 -12.64 9.24 11.72
N GLY A 111 -13.59 8.71 12.48
CA GLY A 111 -14.97 9.18 12.50
C GLY A 111 -15.85 8.72 11.32
N GLN A 112 -15.35 7.85 10.43
CA GLN A 112 -16.12 7.27 9.34
C GLN A 112 -16.35 5.77 9.51
N GLU A 113 -17.36 5.25 8.82
CA GLU A 113 -17.56 3.81 8.67
C GLU A 113 -16.48 3.18 7.75
N PRO A 114 -16.11 1.91 7.95
CA PRO A 114 -15.17 1.22 7.07
C PRO A 114 -15.64 1.17 5.60
N VAL A 115 -14.78 1.58 4.69
CA VAL A 115 -15.01 1.52 3.24
C VAL A 115 -14.35 0.27 2.67
N LYS A 116 -15.12 -0.56 1.97
CA LYS A 116 -14.63 -1.75 1.26
C LYS A 116 -14.14 -1.37 -0.13
N HIS A 117 -12.89 -1.72 -0.47
CA HIS A 117 -12.31 -1.42 -1.78
C HIS A 117 -12.40 -2.58 -2.76
N CYS A 118 -11.94 -3.77 -2.36
CA CYS A 118 -11.98 -4.96 -3.19
C CYS A 118 -11.93 -6.25 -2.36
N VAL A 119 -12.15 -7.38 -3.01
CA VAL A 119 -11.96 -8.73 -2.49
C VAL A 119 -10.82 -9.39 -3.24
N ILE A 120 -9.89 -10.00 -2.50
CA ILE A 120 -8.84 -10.85 -3.05
C ILE A 120 -9.21 -12.30 -2.75
N THR A 121 -9.32 -13.11 -3.80
CA THR A 121 -9.43 -14.57 -3.69
C THR A 121 -8.05 -15.18 -3.82
N VAL A 122 -7.72 -16.13 -2.96
CA VAL A 122 -6.49 -16.91 -3.07
C VAL A 122 -6.67 -17.92 -4.20
N GLY A 123 -5.82 -17.84 -5.21
CA GLY A 123 -5.75 -18.78 -6.31
C GLY A 123 -4.90 -19.99 -5.95
N GLU A 124 -4.87 -20.97 -6.85
CA GLU A 124 -3.91 -22.06 -6.74
C GLU A 124 -2.47 -21.50 -6.65
N PRO A 125 -1.59 -22.13 -5.84
CA PRO A 125 -0.17 -21.78 -5.88
C PRO A 125 0.31 -21.96 -7.32
N LEU A 126 1.09 -21.00 -7.81
CA LEU A 126 1.66 -21.12 -9.14
C LEU A 126 2.44 -22.44 -9.21
N PRO A 127 2.20 -23.29 -10.23
CA PRO A 127 2.90 -24.55 -10.33
C PRO A 127 4.40 -24.27 -10.35
N ALA A 128 5.15 -25.03 -9.54
CA ALA A 128 6.60 -24.89 -9.42
C ALA A 128 7.36 -25.01 -10.76
N ALA A 129 6.68 -25.42 -11.84
CA ALA A 129 7.21 -25.56 -13.20
C ALA A 129 6.96 -24.35 -14.14
N ALA A 130 6.08 -23.39 -13.78
CA ALA A 130 6.01 -22.09 -14.47
C ALA A 130 7.08 -21.10 -13.93
N VAL A 131 7.73 -21.49 -12.84
CA VAL A 131 9.15 -21.21 -12.65
C VAL A 131 9.91 -22.09 -13.63
N ALA A 132 10.02 -21.66 -14.89
CA ALA A 132 11.21 -22.01 -15.65
C ALA A 132 12.42 -21.60 -14.79
N PRO A 133 13.56 -22.31 -14.82
CA PRO A 133 14.73 -21.82 -14.13
C PRO A 133 15.13 -20.47 -14.77
N GLU A 134 14.76 -19.34 -14.16
CA GLU A 134 15.86 -18.48 -13.71
C GLU A 134 16.55 -19.29 -12.61
N PRO A 135 17.87 -19.47 -12.68
CA PRO A 135 18.58 -20.60 -12.08
C PRO A 135 18.29 -20.72 -10.58
N GLN A 136 17.35 -21.59 -10.21
CA GLN A 136 17.21 -22.10 -8.86
C GLN A 136 18.10 -23.32 -8.74
N THR A 137 19.37 -23.11 -8.41
CA THR A 137 20.15 -24.15 -7.73
C THR A 137 19.61 -24.27 -6.32
N SER A 138 18.70 -25.22 -6.12
CA SER A 138 18.37 -25.75 -4.82
C SER A 138 19.49 -26.71 -4.38
N THR A 139 20.08 -26.47 -3.21
CA THR A 139 20.41 -27.58 -2.31
C THR A 139 20.37 -27.06 -0.88
N GLU A 140 19.31 -27.42 -0.15
CA GLU A 140 19.36 -27.45 1.31
C GLU A 140 20.21 -28.66 1.72
N THR A 141 21.29 -28.44 2.47
CA THR A 141 21.73 -29.25 3.63
C THR A 141 23.02 -28.64 4.22
N SER A 142 22.86 -28.01 5.38
CA SER A 142 23.79 -27.98 6.52
C SER A 142 25.16 -27.28 6.44
N ALA A 143 25.20 -26.10 7.11
CA ALA A 143 26.26 -25.65 8.03
C ALA A 143 27.72 -25.53 7.52
N SER A 144 28.13 -24.30 7.14
CA SER A 144 29.23 -23.55 7.79
C SER A 144 29.73 -22.37 6.92
N LYS A 145 29.64 -21.17 7.51
CA LYS A 145 30.51 -19.99 7.31
C LYS A 145 30.31 -19.06 6.09
N GLN A 146 29.74 -17.91 6.46
CA GLN A 146 30.01 -16.52 6.05
C GLN A 146 29.20 -15.95 4.87
N GLY A 147 28.07 -15.33 5.19
CA GLY A 147 27.48 -14.30 4.35
C GLY A 147 28.46 -13.14 4.24
N HIS A 148 29.16 -13.06 3.11
CA HIS A 148 30.11 -12.00 2.84
C HIS A 148 29.40 -10.85 2.14
N THR A 149 29.31 -9.72 2.83
CA THR A 149 28.95 -8.43 2.23
C THR A 149 29.94 -8.11 1.12
N ILE A 150 29.43 -7.89 -0.10
CA ILE A 150 30.26 -7.55 -1.26
C ILE A 150 30.46 -6.06 -1.30
N TYR A 151 31.70 -5.65 -1.54
CA TYR A 151 32.10 -4.27 -1.66
C TYR A 151 32.63 -3.99 -3.07
N VAL A 152 32.11 -2.93 -3.68
CA VAL A 152 32.53 -2.44 -5.00
C VAL A 152 33.01 -1.00 -4.88
N THR A 153 33.89 -0.57 -5.76
CA THR A 153 34.29 0.83 -5.86
C THR A 153 33.56 1.49 -7.03
N ARG A 154 33.40 2.82 -6.98
CA ARG A 154 32.57 3.55 -7.96
C ARG A 154 32.99 3.31 -9.42
N THR A 155 34.29 3.22 -9.68
CA THR A 155 34.87 3.02 -11.03
C THR A 155 35.71 1.75 -11.14
N GLY A 156 35.75 0.91 -10.10
CA GLY A 156 36.58 -0.29 -10.12
C GLY A 156 36.08 -1.35 -11.09
N LYS A 157 37.00 -2.23 -11.49
CA LYS A 157 36.72 -3.40 -12.33
C LYS A 157 36.57 -4.69 -11.53
N LYS A 158 36.59 -4.62 -10.19
CA LYS A 158 36.62 -5.78 -9.31
C LYS A 158 35.69 -5.62 -8.12
N TYR A 159 35.17 -6.74 -7.63
CA TYR A 159 34.45 -6.82 -6.36
C TYR A 159 35.33 -7.41 -5.26
N HIS A 160 34.98 -7.10 -4.02
CA HIS A 160 35.79 -7.38 -2.84
C HIS A 160 34.91 -7.93 -1.70
N TYR A 161 35.44 -8.82 -0.85
CA TYR A 161 34.77 -9.22 0.40
C TYR A 161 35.18 -8.37 1.61
N ASN A 162 36.17 -7.50 1.44
CA ASN A 162 36.68 -6.61 2.48
C ASN A 162 36.71 -5.17 1.95
N ASN A 163 36.02 -4.26 2.66
CA ASN A 163 35.92 -2.82 2.38
C ASN A 163 37.21 -2.02 2.67
N HIS A 164 38.31 -2.68 3.03
CA HIS A 164 39.62 -2.07 3.24
C HIS A 164 40.72 -2.68 2.36
N CYS A 165 40.36 -3.44 1.30
CA CYS A 165 41.31 -4.25 0.51
C CYS A 165 42.43 -3.45 -0.19
N ASN A 166 42.14 -2.31 -0.83
CA ASN A 166 43.12 -1.51 -1.60
C ASN A 166 42.99 0.00 -1.35
N GLY A 167 42.52 0.42 -0.16
CA GLY A 167 42.52 1.83 0.26
C GLY A 167 41.57 2.77 -0.51
N GLY A 168 40.55 2.23 -1.17
CA GLY A 168 39.53 3.02 -1.88
C GLY A 168 38.28 3.32 -1.05
N THR A 169 37.37 4.12 -1.62
CA THR A 169 36.00 4.25 -1.10
C THR A 169 35.14 3.09 -1.63
N TYR A 170 34.64 2.27 -0.71
CA TYR A 170 33.87 1.08 -1.00
C TYR A 170 32.38 1.30 -0.71
N TYR A 171 31.54 0.71 -1.55
CA TYR A 171 30.09 0.71 -1.41
C TYR A 171 29.63 -0.74 -1.35
N GLU A 172 28.68 -1.03 -0.47
CA GLU A 172 28.04 -2.33 -0.39
C GLU A 172 27.24 -2.61 -1.67
N SER A 173 27.28 -3.86 -2.12
CA SER A 173 26.56 -4.34 -3.30
C SER A 173 26.30 -5.84 -3.15
N THR A 174 25.60 -6.42 -4.12
CA THR A 174 25.42 -7.87 -4.21
C THR A 174 26.39 -8.45 -5.24
N LEU A 175 26.70 -9.75 -5.12
CA LEU A 175 27.55 -10.44 -6.09
C LEU A 175 26.93 -10.37 -7.50
N GLU A 176 25.61 -10.52 -7.58
CA GLU A 176 24.85 -10.43 -8.82
C GLU A 176 25.02 -9.06 -9.50
N GLN A 177 24.87 -7.95 -8.75
CA GLN A 177 25.09 -6.61 -9.28
C GLN A 177 26.54 -6.38 -9.73
N ALA A 178 27.51 -6.97 -9.03
CA ALA A 178 28.91 -6.91 -9.43
C ALA A 178 29.16 -7.65 -10.74
N LEU A 179 28.64 -8.87 -10.88
CA LEU A 179 28.77 -9.67 -12.10
C LEU A 179 28.01 -9.05 -13.28
N ALA A 180 26.81 -8.49 -13.06
CA ALA A 180 26.05 -7.77 -14.07
C ALA A 180 26.78 -6.52 -14.58
N ARG A 181 27.61 -5.90 -13.74
CA ARG A 181 28.51 -4.80 -14.10
C ARG A 181 29.83 -5.25 -14.74
N GLY A 182 30.02 -6.56 -14.95
CA GLY A 182 31.23 -7.14 -15.50
C GLY A 182 32.44 -7.01 -14.56
N LEU A 183 32.22 -6.98 -13.24
CA LEU A 183 33.29 -6.90 -12.26
C LEU A 183 33.87 -8.29 -11.97
N GLU A 184 35.19 -8.37 -11.95
CA GLU A 184 35.91 -9.61 -11.68
C GLU A 184 36.23 -9.78 -10.19
N PRO A 185 36.48 -11.00 -9.69
CA PRO A 185 36.92 -11.21 -8.31
C PRO A 185 38.28 -10.54 -8.04
N CYS A 186 38.43 -9.95 -6.86
CA CYS A 186 39.73 -9.45 -6.42
C CYS A 186 40.65 -10.59 -5.96
N LYS A 187 41.79 -10.76 -6.63
CA LYS A 187 42.87 -11.71 -6.29
C LYS A 187 43.56 -11.53 -4.91
N LYS A 188 43.06 -10.63 -4.07
CA LYS A 188 43.59 -10.40 -2.72
C LYS A 188 42.60 -10.75 -1.62
N CYS A 189 41.30 -10.64 -1.90
CA CYS A 189 40.26 -10.83 -0.90
C CYS A 189 39.13 -11.77 -1.34
N VAL A 190 39.11 -12.19 -2.60
CA VAL A 190 38.09 -13.10 -3.15
C VAL A 190 38.73 -14.39 -3.70
N GLY A 191 39.93 -14.31 -4.27
CA GLY A 191 40.67 -15.46 -4.81
C GLY A 191 42.17 -15.30 -4.71
#